data_AF-J9DPK5-F1
#
_entry.id   AF-J9DPK5-F1
#
_cell.length_a   1.000
_cell.length_b   1.000
_cell.length_c   1.000
_cell.angle_alpha   90.00
_cell.angle_beta   90.00
_cell.angle_gamma   90.00
#
_symmetry.space_group_name_H-M   'P 1'
#
loop_
_entity.id
_entity.type
_entity.pdbx_description
1 polymer ?
#
loop_
_entity_poly.entity_id
_entity_poly.type
_entity_poly.pdbx_seq_one_letter_code
_entity_poly.pdbx_strand_id
1 'polypeptide(L)'
;MSLRENIKKFIPIMDRYYIPELYMLSLIGGSIFTSLICPNLSKHGYNTRGISKNYFILFYLYAILYYIYIKDSFNVYFVHICRRFVECCFLKYSRRCKMSFIHLFVGFSYYTVVINKLREENFGYLYVVLFLILNLLQSYAHYRIFAQKKRNIPYFHYLCEFLIFLSIFYKVRSLFCFLNCCWIVTFSAVTILQRRKYNKYDK
;
A
#
# COMPACT_ATOMS: atom_id res chain seq x y z
N MET A 1 8.51 -25.64 20.56
CA MET A 1 7.59 -24.90 19.66
C MET A 1 8.39 -23.84 18.92
N SER A 2 8.39 -23.85 17.59
CA SER A 2 9.17 -22.87 16.82
C SER A 2 8.55 -21.47 16.94
N LEU A 3 9.36 -20.41 16.79
CA LEU A 3 8.86 -19.02 16.73
C LEU A 3 7.76 -18.87 15.65
N ARG A 4 7.88 -19.62 14.56
CA ARG A 4 6.91 -19.68 13.47
C ARG A 4 5.55 -20.22 13.93
N GLU A 5 5.54 -21.30 14.70
CA GLU A 5 4.31 -21.88 15.27
C GLU A 5 3.65 -20.93 16.29
N ASN A 6 4.44 -20.25 17.12
CA ASN A 6 3.94 -19.25 18.07
C ASN A 6 3.20 -18.12 17.33
N ILE A 7 3.81 -17.57 16.28
CA ILE A 7 3.22 -16.49 15.47
C ILE A 7 1.93 -16.98 14.78
N LYS A 8 1.94 -18.18 14.19
CA LYS A 8 0.75 -18.76 13.55
C LYS A 8 -0.43 -18.92 14.53
N LYS A 9 -0.17 -19.24 15.81
CA LYS A 9 -1.22 -19.33 16.85
C LYS A 9 -1.80 -17.97 17.26
N PHE A 10 -1.03 -16.90 17.18
CA PHE A 10 -1.48 -15.55 17.58
C PHE A 10 -2.41 -14.90 16.56
N ILE A 11 -2.31 -15.24 15.28
CA ILE A 11 -3.08 -14.56 14.23
C ILE A 11 -4.59 -14.81 14.32
N PRO A 12 -5.07 -16.05 14.56
CA PRO A 12 -6.50 -16.31 14.80
C PRO A 12 -7.05 -15.50 15.99
N ILE A 13 -6.22 -15.22 16.99
CA ILE A 13 -6.60 -14.36 18.13
C ILE A 13 -6.80 -12.92 17.64
N MET A 14 -5.87 -12.39 16.84
CA MET A 14 -6.02 -11.04 16.28
C MET A 14 -7.28 -10.89 15.42
N ASP A 15 -7.57 -11.89 14.58
CA ASP A 15 -8.76 -11.88 13.72
C ASP A 15 -10.07 -11.94 14.52
N ARG A 16 -10.06 -12.62 15.68
CA ARG A 16 -11.24 -12.71 16.56
C ARG A 16 -11.65 -11.36 17.17
N TYR A 17 -10.71 -10.45 17.38
CA TYR A 17 -10.94 -9.17 18.07
C TYR A 17 -11.06 -7.96 17.13
N TYR A 18 -11.32 -8.16 15.83
CA TYR A 18 -11.45 -7.09 14.83
C TYR A 18 -10.24 -6.12 14.80
N ILE A 19 -9.06 -6.59 15.22
CA ILE A 19 -7.84 -5.78 15.29
C ILE A 19 -7.46 -5.24 13.90
N PRO A 20 -7.54 -6.04 12.81
CA PRO A 20 -7.28 -5.54 11.46
C PRO A 20 -8.23 -4.41 11.05
N GLU A 21 -9.52 -4.50 11.37
CA GLU A 21 -10.53 -3.51 11.03
C GLU A 21 -10.30 -2.20 11.81
N LEU A 22 -10.05 -2.28 13.12
CA LEU A 22 -9.68 -1.12 13.95
C LEU A 22 -8.40 -0.45 13.43
N TYR A 23 -7.41 -1.26 13.01
CA TYR A 23 -6.21 -0.76 12.37
C TYR A 23 -6.54 0.04 11.10
N MET A 24 -7.41 -0.48 10.21
CA MET A 24 -7.81 0.25 9.00
C MET A 24 -8.58 1.54 9.30
N LEU A 25 -9.48 1.54 10.29
CA LEU A 25 -10.15 2.75 10.75
C LEU A 25 -9.15 3.80 11.26
N SER A 26 -8.14 3.37 12.01
CA SER A 26 -7.07 4.24 12.48
C SER A 26 -6.26 4.86 11.33
N LEU A 27 -6.03 4.10 10.24
CA LEU A 27 -5.36 4.61 9.05
C LEU A 27 -6.21 5.64 8.30
N ILE A 28 -7.52 5.41 8.17
CA ILE A 28 -8.45 6.37 7.56
C ILE A 28 -8.50 7.66 8.39
N GLY A 29 -8.84 7.54 9.67
CA GLY A 29 -8.95 8.68 10.58
C GLY A 29 -7.62 9.43 10.73
N GLY A 30 -6.51 8.69 10.87
CA GLY A 30 -5.18 9.24 10.95
C GLY A 30 -4.74 9.97 9.68
N SER A 31 -5.09 9.47 8.49
CA SER A 31 -4.81 10.16 7.23
C SER A 31 -5.55 11.49 7.14
N ILE A 32 -6.82 11.52 7.54
CA ILE A 32 -7.63 12.74 7.58
C ILE A 32 -7.07 13.71 8.62
N PHE A 33 -6.91 13.26 9.86
CA PHE A 33 -6.43 14.07 10.98
C PHE A 33 -5.06 14.70 10.69
N THR A 34 -4.09 13.89 10.26
CA THR A 34 -2.76 14.40 9.91
C THR A 34 -2.82 15.35 8.72
N SER A 35 -3.75 15.20 7.78
CA SER A 35 -3.88 16.13 6.66
C SER A 35 -4.41 17.51 7.04
N LEU A 36 -5.22 17.59 8.10
CA LEU A 36 -5.83 18.83 8.58
C LEU A 36 -4.95 19.54 9.60
N ILE A 37 -4.43 18.81 10.59
CA ILE A 37 -3.73 19.38 11.75
C ILE A 37 -2.22 19.47 11.53
N CYS A 38 -1.61 18.40 11.01
CA CYS A 38 -0.16 18.28 10.86
C CYS A 38 0.24 17.89 9.42
N PRO A 39 -0.10 18.70 8.40
CA PRO A 39 -0.02 18.28 7.00
C PRO A 39 1.41 17.95 6.54
N ASN A 40 2.43 18.46 7.24
CA ASN A 40 3.83 18.09 6.99
C ASN A 40 4.12 16.60 7.25
N LEU A 41 3.35 15.94 8.13
CA LEU A 41 3.48 14.51 8.41
C LEU A 41 2.88 13.64 7.32
N SER A 42 1.80 14.08 6.67
CA SER A 42 1.10 13.35 5.59
C SER A 42 1.55 13.78 4.18
N LYS A 43 2.33 14.86 4.06
CA LYS A 43 2.77 15.43 2.78
C LYS A 43 3.44 14.38 1.90
N HIS A 44 2.82 14.10 0.76
CA HIS A 44 3.29 13.10 -0.20
C HIS A 44 3.88 13.74 -1.47
N GLY A 45 5.15 14.12 -1.42
CA GLY A 45 5.83 14.78 -2.54
C GLY A 45 7.16 15.40 -2.14
N TYR A 46 7.45 16.60 -2.67
CA TYR A 46 8.63 17.36 -2.29
C TYR A 46 8.54 17.79 -0.83
N ASN A 47 9.50 17.34 -0.03
CA ASN A 47 9.61 17.69 1.38
C ASN A 47 11.08 17.95 1.70
N THR A 48 11.36 18.99 2.47
CA THR A 48 12.71 19.38 2.87
C THR A 48 13.27 18.43 3.92
N ARG A 49 12.40 17.86 4.77
CA ARG A 49 12.77 16.98 5.90
C ARG A 49 12.32 15.53 5.67
N GLY A 50 13.00 14.60 6.35
CA GLY A 50 12.70 13.17 6.32
C GLY A 50 13.69 12.32 5.53
N ILE A 51 13.31 11.07 5.31
CA ILE A 51 14.10 10.05 4.59
C ILE A 51 13.65 9.95 3.13
N SER A 52 14.54 9.50 2.26
CA SER A 52 14.23 9.34 0.83
C SER A 52 13.08 8.35 0.61
N LYS A 53 12.14 8.68 -0.29
CA LYS A 53 11.09 7.73 -0.70
C LYS A 53 11.63 6.49 -1.42
N ASN A 54 12.88 6.51 -1.87
CA ASN A 54 13.53 5.31 -2.41
C ASN A 54 13.67 4.19 -1.36
N TYR A 55 13.55 4.49 -0.06
CA TYR A 55 13.50 3.48 0.99
C TYR A 55 12.17 2.73 1.08
N PHE A 56 11.18 3.03 0.23
CA PHE A 56 9.99 2.19 0.07
C PHE A 56 10.35 0.72 -0.25
N ILE A 57 11.47 0.51 -0.94
CA ILE A 57 11.99 -0.85 -1.21
C ILE A 57 12.15 -1.69 0.06
N LEU A 58 12.46 -1.08 1.21
CA LEU A 58 12.71 -1.79 2.47
C LEU A 58 11.45 -2.48 3.00
N PHE A 59 10.31 -1.80 3.01
CA PHE A 59 9.08 -2.45 3.48
C PHE A 59 8.53 -3.48 2.48
N TYR A 60 8.76 -3.32 1.17
CA TYR A 60 8.40 -4.36 0.20
C TYR A 60 9.30 -5.59 0.33
N LEU A 61 10.60 -5.40 0.56
CA LEU A 61 11.52 -6.50 0.87
C LEU A 61 11.07 -7.24 2.13
N TYR A 62 10.78 -6.49 3.20
CA TYR A 62 10.22 -7.07 4.42
C TYR A 62 8.92 -7.83 4.16
N ALA A 63 7.99 -7.27 3.39
CA ALA A 63 6.72 -7.92 3.08
C ALA A 63 6.92 -9.25 2.34
N ILE A 64 7.88 -9.32 1.40
CA ILE A 64 8.26 -10.56 0.71
C ILE A 64 8.81 -11.58 1.71
N LEU A 65 9.78 -11.18 2.54
CA LEU A 65 10.40 -12.07 3.54
C LEU A 65 9.38 -12.57 4.55
N TYR A 66 8.52 -11.68 5.05
CA TYR A 66 7.44 -12.01 5.98
C TYR A 66 6.43 -12.98 5.35
N TYR A 67 6.05 -12.75 4.09
CA TYR A 67 5.15 -13.62 3.36
C TYR A 67 5.74 -15.04 3.22
N ILE A 68 7.01 -15.15 2.79
CA ILE A 68 7.71 -16.44 2.64
C ILE A 68 7.82 -17.15 3.99
N TYR A 69 8.12 -16.40 5.05
CA TYR A 69 8.23 -16.96 6.40
C TYR A 69 6.90 -17.55 6.89
N ILE A 70 5.79 -16.85 6.65
CA ILE A 70 4.51 -17.22 7.26
C ILE A 70 3.69 -18.22 6.45
N LYS A 71 3.79 -18.19 5.12
CA LYS A 71 2.88 -18.94 4.25
C LYS A 71 3.57 -20.12 3.57
N ASP A 72 2.86 -21.24 3.53
CA ASP A 72 3.34 -22.49 2.91
C ASP A 72 2.91 -22.65 1.43
N SER A 73 2.04 -21.76 0.92
CA SER A 73 1.54 -21.81 -0.46
C SER A 73 1.48 -20.43 -1.12
N PHE A 74 1.40 -20.39 -2.46
CA PHE A 74 1.34 -19.15 -3.22
C PHE A 74 -0.02 -18.44 -3.07
N ASN A 75 -0.04 -17.11 -3.20
CA ASN A 75 -1.22 -16.24 -3.19
C ASN A 75 -1.00 -15.18 -4.24
N VAL A 76 -2.04 -14.80 -4.97
CA VAL A 76 -1.92 -13.80 -6.02
C VAL A 76 -1.53 -12.41 -5.48
N TYR A 77 -1.84 -12.10 -4.22
CA TYR A 77 -1.37 -10.89 -3.56
C TYR A 77 0.16 -10.83 -3.45
N PHE A 78 0.84 -11.97 -3.36
CA PHE A 78 2.30 -12.02 -3.39
C PHE A 78 2.86 -11.47 -4.70
N VAL A 79 2.19 -11.70 -5.83
CA VAL A 79 2.57 -11.11 -7.13
C VAL A 79 2.55 -9.59 -7.05
N HIS A 80 1.52 -9.01 -6.43
CA HIS A 80 1.43 -7.57 -6.25
C HIS A 80 2.63 -7.03 -5.45
N ILE A 81 2.99 -7.67 -4.33
CA ILE A 81 4.14 -7.26 -3.51
C ILE A 81 5.45 -7.38 -4.29
N CYS A 82 5.71 -8.53 -4.93
CA CYS A 82 6.91 -8.78 -5.72
C CYS A 82 7.05 -7.76 -6.86
N ARG A 83 5.96 -7.49 -7.57
CA ARG A 83 5.93 -6.49 -8.63
C ARG A 83 6.28 -5.11 -8.09
N ARG A 84 5.72 -4.69 -6.95
CA ARG A 84 6.04 -3.39 -6.33
C ARG A 84 7.48 -3.30 -5.85
N PHE A 85 8.05 -4.39 -5.34
CA PHE A 85 9.48 -4.46 -4.99
C PHE A 85 10.36 -4.24 -6.23
N VAL A 86 10.10 -4.98 -7.31
CA VAL A 86 10.80 -4.86 -8.59
C VAL A 86 10.68 -3.43 -9.14
N GLU A 87 9.48 -2.86 -9.16
CA GLU A 87 9.28 -1.46 -9.55
C GLU A 87 10.13 -0.51 -8.71
N CYS A 88 10.24 -0.69 -7.40
CA CYS A 88 11.07 0.18 -6.54
C CYS A 88 12.58 0.02 -6.80
N CYS A 89 13.03 -1.11 -7.35
CA CYS A 89 14.41 -1.30 -7.80
C CYS A 89 14.72 -0.38 -9.00
N PHE A 90 13.81 -0.27 -9.96
CA PHE A 90 14.04 0.44 -11.23
C PHE A 90 13.48 1.87 -11.27
N LEU A 91 12.27 2.09 -10.75
CA LEU A 91 11.55 3.35 -10.77
C LEU A 91 11.88 4.18 -9.52
N LYS A 92 12.95 4.97 -9.61
CA LYS A 92 13.40 5.81 -8.50
C LYS A 92 12.63 7.13 -8.40
N TYR A 93 12.34 7.52 -7.17
CA TYR A 93 11.89 8.86 -6.83
C TYR A 93 13.05 9.86 -6.93
N SER A 94 12.71 11.10 -7.29
CA SER A 94 13.65 12.23 -7.20
C SER A 94 14.17 12.39 -5.76
N ARG A 95 15.44 12.80 -5.62
CA ARG A 95 16.09 13.05 -4.32
C ARG A 95 15.33 14.03 -3.41
N ARG A 96 14.52 14.91 -4.00
CA ARG A 96 13.71 15.89 -3.27
C ARG A 96 12.42 15.29 -2.69
N CYS A 97 12.03 14.08 -3.11
CA CYS A 97 10.84 13.40 -2.60
C CYS A 97 11.20 12.63 -1.32
N LYS A 98 10.78 13.16 -0.17
CA LYS A 98 11.05 12.57 1.15
C LYS A 98 9.76 12.10 1.83
N MET A 99 9.90 11.23 2.81
CA MET A 99 8.83 10.74 3.70
C MET A 99 9.28 10.82 5.17
N SER A 100 8.31 10.85 6.08
CA SER A 100 8.55 10.71 7.52
C SER A 100 8.85 9.25 7.90
N PHE A 101 9.51 9.04 9.05
CA PHE A 101 9.68 7.69 9.61
C PHE A 101 8.34 7.02 9.95
N ILE A 102 7.33 7.81 10.33
CA ILE A 102 5.97 7.31 10.58
C ILE A 102 5.42 6.61 9.33
N HIS A 103 5.55 7.20 8.14
CA HIS A 103 5.11 6.55 6.91
C HIS A 103 5.84 5.24 6.64
N LEU A 104 7.13 5.15 6.99
CA LEU A 104 7.91 3.92 6.84
C LEU A 104 7.37 2.82 7.76
N PHE A 105 7.14 3.12 9.04
CA PHE A 105 6.58 2.17 10.01
C PHE A 105 5.15 1.75 9.68
N VAL A 106 4.31 2.70 9.24
CA VAL A 106 2.96 2.41 8.73
C VAL A 106 3.03 1.45 7.53
N GLY A 107 4.02 1.61 6.66
CA GLY A 107 4.28 0.68 5.56
C GLY A 107 4.54 -0.74 6.05
N PHE A 108 5.47 -0.92 6.98
CA PHE A 108 5.76 -2.22 7.58
C PHE A 108 4.51 -2.86 8.21
N SER A 109 3.82 -2.13 9.10
CA SER A 109 2.63 -2.65 9.78
C SER A 109 1.48 -2.97 8.81
N TYR A 110 1.27 -2.14 7.79
CA TYR A 110 0.23 -2.34 6.80
C TYR A 110 0.43 -3.66 6.05
N TYR A 111 1.63 -3.93 5.54
CA TYR A 111 1.87 -5.19 4.83
C TYR A 111 1.76 -6.40 5.74
N THR A 112 2.20 -6.32 7.01
CA THR A 112 2.00 -7.41 7.98
C THR A 112 0.52 -7.75 8.14
N VAL A 113 -0.33 -6.73 8.36
CA VAL A 113 -1.78 -6.91 8.57
C VAL A 113 -2.45 -7.45 7.31
N VAL A 114 -2.17 -6.87 6.14
CA VAL A 114 -2.78 -7.31 4.88
C VAL A 114 -2.35 -8.73 4.50
N ILE A 115 -1.06 -9.08 4.66
CA ILE A 115 -0.59 -10.45 4.41
C ILE A 115 -1.30 -11.42 5.32
N ASN A 116 -1.40 -11.12 6.62
CA ASN A 116 -2.10 -11.98 7.57
C ASN A 116 -3.57 -12.16 7.19
N LYS A 117 -4.24 -11.12 6.68
CA LYS A 117 -5.65 -11.21 6.30
C LYS A 117 -5.89 -11.95 4.99
N LEU A 118 -5.00 -11.81 4.02
CA LEU A 118 -5.19 -12.37 2.67
C LEU A 118 -4.48 -13.70 2.45
N ARG A 119 -3.62 -14.15 3.37
CA ARG A 119 -2.79 -15.35 3.14
C ARG A 119 -3.59 -16.62 2.92
N GLU A 120 -4.72 -16.80 3.59
CA GLU A 120 -5.50 -18.05 3.55
C GLU A 120 -6.49 -18.08 2.38
N GLU A 121 -6.64 -16.94 1.68
CA GLU A 121 -7.56 -16.82 0.56
C GLU A 121 -7.07 -17.61 -0.66
N ASN A 122 -7.96 -18.45 -1.19
CA ASN A 122 -7.75 -19.17 -2.44
C ASN A 122 -8.47 -18.47 -3.59
N PHE A 123 -7.68 -18.09 -4.59
CA PHE A 123 -8.13 -17.32 -5.74
C PHE A 123 -8.28 -18.24 -6.97
N GLY A 124 -9.47 -18.27 -7.55
CA GLY A 124 -9.74 -19.04 -8.77
C GLY A 124 -9.02 -18.46 -9.99
N TYR A 125 -8.84 -19.29 -11.03
CA TYR A 125 -8.07 -18.93 -12.24
C TYR A 125 -8.51 -17.60 -12.89
N LEU A 126 -9.80 -17.40 -13.12
CA LEU A 126 -10.32 -16.18 -13.76
C LEU A 126 -9.99 -14.92 -12.96
N TYR A 127 -10.05 -15.01 -11.62
CA TYR A 127 -9.66 -13.92 -10.74
C TYR A 127 -8.17 -13.60 -10.86
N VAL A 128 -7.32 -14.64 -10.89
CA VAL A 128 -5.87 -14.49 -11.04
C VAL A 128 -5.54 -13.74 -12.34
N VAL A 129 -6.17 -14.10 -13.46
CA VAL A 129 -5.97 -13.41 -14.74
C VAL A 129 -6.34 -11.93 -14.65
N LEU A 130 -7.54 -11.61 -14.13
CA LEU A 130 -7.97 -10.23 -13.93
C LEU A 130 -6.99 -9.44 -13.04
N PHE A 131 -6.55 -10.06 -11.95
CA PHE A 131 -5.61 -9.44 -11.01
C PHE A 131 -4.26 -9.14 -11.68
N LEU A 132 -3.74 -10.04 -12.51
CA LEU A 132 -2.52 -9.83 -13.29
C LEU A 132 -2.66 -8.67 -14.28
N ILE A 133 -3.78 -8.59 -15.00
CA ILE A 133 -4.06 -7.47 -15.92
C ILE A 133 -4.04 -6.13 -15.17
N LEU A 134 -4.69 -6.05 -14.01
CA LEU A 134 -4.70 -4.83 -13.19
C LEU A 134 -3.30 -4.47 -12.67
N ASN A 135 -2.48 -5.45 -12.29
CA ASN A 135 -1.09 -5.22 -11.88
C ASN A 135 -0.22 -4.71 -13.04
N LEU A 136 -0.39 -5.25 -14.25
CA LEU A 136 0.29 -4.75 -15.45
C LEU A 136 -0.12 -3.32 -15.78
N LEU A 137 -1.42 -3.01 -15.72
CA LEU A 137 -1.95 -1.67 -15.95
C LEU A 137 -1.35 -0.66 -14.95
N GLN A 138 -1.26 -1.03 -13.67
CA GLN A 138 -0.64 -0.18 -12.67
C GLN A 138 0.88 -0.01 -12.91
N SER A 139 1.57 -1.08 -13.30
CA SER A 139 3.00 -1.03 -13.65
C SER A 139 3.24 -0.05 -14.79
N TYR A 140 2.40 -0.11 -15.82
CA TYR A 140 2.42 0.83 -16.93
C TYR A 140 2.17 2.27 -16.44
N ALA A 141 1.17 2.48 -15.57
CA ALA A 141 0.90 3.80 -14.98
C ALA A 141 2.12 4.35 -14.21
N HIS A 142 2.80 3.54 -13.41
CA HIS A 142 4.03 3.92 -12.72
C HIS A 142 5.16 4.24 -13.70
N TYR A 143 5.39 3.39 -14.69
CA TYR A 143 6.41 3.64 -15.72
C TYR A 143 6.21 4.99 -16.41
N ARG A 144 4.97 5.33 -16.78
CA ARG A 144 4.61 6.62 -17.40
C ARG A 144 4.94 7.82 -16.50
N ILE A 145 4.75 7.68 -15.19
CA ILE A 145 4.99 8.75 -14.21
C ILE A 145 6.49 8.89 -13.89
N PHE A 146 7.18 7.77 -13.64
CA PHE A 146 8.57 7.79 -13.17
C PHE A 146 9.58 7.88 -14.31
N ALA A 147 9.45 7.07 -15.36
CA ALA A 147 10.40 7.02 -16.46
C ALA A 147 10.12 8.11 -17.50
N GLN A 148 8.86 8.22 -17.95
CA GLN A 148 8.51 9.20 -19.00
C GLN A 148 8.19 10.60 -18.44
N LYS A 149 8.10 10.77 -17.12
CA LYS A 149 7.74 12.02 -16.43
C LYS A 149 6.47 12.67 -16.99
N LYS A 150 5.54 11.87 -17.54
CA LYS A 150 4.32 12.39 -18.19
C LYS A 150 3.36 12.91 -17.13
N ARG A 151 3.23 14.24 -17.09
CA ARG A 151 2.40 14.95 -16.09
C ARG A 151 0.91 15.00 -16.43
N ASN A 152 0.50 14.52 -17.61
CA ASN A 152 -0.89 14.65 -18.07
C ASN A 152 -1.86 13.74 -17.30
N ILE A 153 -1.38 12.67 -16.65
CA ILE A 153 -2.23 11.77 -15.86
C ILE A 153 -1.53 11.36 -14.55
N PRO A 154 -1.22 12.33 -13.67
CA PRO A 154 -0.32 12.11 -12.54
C PRO A 154 -0.93 11.24 -11.44
N TYR A 155 -2.24 10.99 -11.50
CA TYR A 155 -3.02 10.28 -10.48
C TYR A 155 -3.63 8.96 -10.98
N PHE A 156 -3.39 8.57 -12.23
CA PHE A 156 -3.97 7.33 -12.79
C PHE A 156 -3.54 6.07 -12.04
N HIS A 157 -2.31 6.06 -11.51
CA HIS A 157 -1.82 4.95 -10.71
C HIS A 157 -2.62 4.72 -9.41
N TYR A 158 -3.24 5.76 -8.84
CA TYR A 158 -4.14 5.63 -7.69
C TYR A 158 -5.45 4.94 -8.06
N LEU A 159 -6.00 5.25 -9.25
CA LEU A 159 -7.17 4.53 -9.76
C LEU A 159 -6.85 3.05 -10.00
N CYS A 160 -5.68 2.75 -10.56
CA CYS A 160 -5.25 1.37 -10.77
C CYS A 160 -5.08 0.61 -9.44
N GLU A 161 -4.45 1.23 -8.44
CA GLU A 161 -4.34 0.68 -7.08
C GLU A 161 -5.72 0.40 -6.49
N PHE A 162 -6.64 1.37 -6.58
CA PHE A 162 -8.01 1.20 -6.11
C PHE A 162 -8.71 0.02 -6.79
N LEU A 163 -8.59 -0.13 -8.12
CA LEU A 163 -9.19 -1.24 -8.85
C LEU A 163 -8.63 -2.60 -8.42
N ILE A 164 -7.32 -2.69 -8.14
CA ILE A 164 -6.70 -3.90 -7.59
C ILE A 164 -7.36 -4.27 -6.26
N PHE A 165 -7.43 -3.32 -5.32
CA PHE A 165 -8.01 -3.61 -3.99
C PHE A 165 -9.53 -3.79 -4.03
N LEU A 166 -10.23 -3.11 -4.93
CA LEU A 166 -11.65 -3.33 -5.17
C LEU A 166 -11.90 -4.76 -5.68
N SER A 167 -11.05 -5.28 -6.55
CA SER A 167 -11.13 -6.68 -6.98
C SER A 167 -10.94 -7.65 -5.81
N ILE A 168 -9.98 -7.39 -4.91
CA ILE A 168 -9.78 -8.16 -3.67
C ILE A 168 -11.04 -8.11 -2.80
N PHE A 169 -11.62 -6.92 -2.61
CA PHE A 169 -12.85 -6.77 -1.86
C PHE A 169 -14.01 -7.57 -2.47
N TYR A 170 -14.23 -7.52 -3.79
CA TYR A 170 -15.31 -8.30 -4.41
C TYR A 170 -15.16 -9.80 -4.24
N LYS A 171 -13.92 -10.28 -4.15
CA LYS A 171 -13.61 -11.70 -3.99
C LYS A 171 -13.70 -12.17 -2.53
N VAL A 172 -13.13 -11.41 -1.59
CA VAL A 172 -13.06 -11.79 -0.17
C VAL A 172 -14.30 -11.33 0.61
N ARG A 173 -14.90 -10.20 0.21
CA ARG A 173 -16.11 -9.58 0.79
C ARG A 173 -16.04 -9.35 2.31
N SER A 174 -14.84 -9.11 2.84
CA SER A 174 -14.65 -8.78 4.26
C SER A 174 -14.71 -7.28 4.54
N LEU A 175 -15.12 -6.92 5.76
CA LEU A 175 -15.10 -5.54 6.24
C LEU A 175 -13.70 -4.93 6.17
N PHE A 176 -12.66 -5.69 6.51
CA PHE A 176 -11.27 -5.27 6.34
C PHE A 176 -10.96 -4.81 4.90
N CYS A 177 -11.34 -5.60 3.89
CA CYS A 177 -11.07 -5.27 2.50
C CYS A 177 -11.86 -4.03 2.05
N PHE A 178 -13.10 -3.88 2.52
CA PHE A 178 -13.90 -2.67 2.28
C PHE A 178 -13.22 -1.43 2.87
N LEU A 179 -12.81 -1.49 4.13
CA LEU A 179 -12.09 -0.41 4.80
C LEU A 179 -10.76 -0.09 4.11
N ASN A 180 -10.11 -1.09 3.51
CA ASN A 180 -8.91 -0.88 2.71
C ASN A 180 -9.18 -0.10 1.42
N CYS A 181 -10.26 -0.40 0.72
CA CYS A 181 -10.73 0.43 -0.39
C CYS A 181 -11.01 1.88 0.08
N CYS A 182 -11.71 2.06 1.21
CA CYS A 182 -11.97 3.39 1.78
C CYS A 182 -10.68 4.14 2.12
N TRP A 183 -9.69 3.45 2.69
CA TRP A 183 -8.40 4.04 3.01
C TRP A 183 -7.64 4.48 1.76
N ILE A 184 -7.60 3.68 0.70
CA ILE A 184 -6.94 4.04 -0.57
C ILE A 184 -7.59 5.29 -1.19
N VAL A 185 -8.92 5.37 -1.19
CA VAL A 185 -9.66 6.55 -1.65
C VAL A 185 -9.30 7.77 -0.82
N THR A 186 -9.33 7.63 0.51
CA THR A 186 -9.00 8.71 1.46
C THR A 186 -7.57 9.21 1.26
N PHE A 187 -6.60 8.29 1.21
CA PHE A 187 -5.19 8.58 1.02
C PHE A 187 -4.93 9.29 -0.32
N SER A 188 -5.58 8.83 -1.39
CA SER A 188 -5.49 9.44 -2.72
C SER A 188 -6.06 10.85 -2.74
N ALA A 189 -7.25 11.05 -2.15
CA ALA A 189 -7.89 12.35 -2.05
C ALA A 189 -7.04 13.34 -1.24
N VAL A 190 -6.58 12.96 -0.05
CA VAL A 190 -5.67 13.75 0.80
C VAL A 190 -4.41 14.15 0.02
N THR A 191 -3.78 13.19 -0.66
CA THR A 191 -2.56 13.44 -1.43
C THR A 191 -2.79 14.44 -2.56
N ILE A 192 -3.89 14.31 -3.30
CA ILE A 192 -4.24 15.20 -4.41
C ILE A 192 -4.52 16.62 -3.89
N LEU A 193 -5.33 16.75 -2.83
CA LEU A 193 -5.70 18.04 -2.25
C LEU A 193 -4.48 18.78 -1.70
N GLN A 194 -3.62 18.08 -0.96
CA GLN A 194 -2.38 18.67 -0.44
C GLN A 194 -1.47 19.14 -1.56
N ARG A 195 -1.26 18.34 -2.61
CA ARG A 195 -0.42 18.75 -3.75
C ARG A 195 -0.94 20.00 -4.44
N ARG A 196 -2.27 20.12 -4.62
CA ARG A 196 -2.88 21.33 -5.19
C ARG A 196 -2.65 22.55 -4.31
N LYS A 197 -2.81 22.41 -2.99
CA LYS A 197 -2.55 23.49 -2.02
C LYS A 197 -1.11 23.97 -2.10
N TYR A 198 -0.12 23.07 -2.04
CA TYR A 198 1.30 23.47 -2.00
C TYR A 198 1.84 24.00 -3.33
N ASN A 199 1.44 23.44 -4.47
CA ASN A 199 1.86 23.96 -5.78
C ASN A 199 1.34 25.38 -6.06
N LYS A 200 0.36 25.88 -5.30
CA LYS A 200 -0.16 27.25 -5.39
C LYS A 200 0.74 28.26 -4.66
N TYR A 201 1.54 27.81 -3.69
CA TYR A 201 2.44 28.68 -2.88
C TYR A 201 3.92 28.60 -3.30
N ASP A 202 4.28 27.63 -4.15
CA ASP A 202 5.62 27.48 -4.72
C ASP A 202 5.76 28.11 -6.14
N LYS A 203 4.80 28.95 -6.54
CA LYS A 203 4.85 29.81 -7.74
C LYS A 203 4.87 31.26 -7.30
#